data_AF-A0A132N0C2-F1
#
_entry.id   AF-A0A132N0C2-F1
#
_cell.length_a   1.000
_cell.length_b   1.000
_cell.length_c   1.000
_cell.angle_alpha   90.00
_cell.angle_beta   90.00
_cell.angle_gamma   90.00
#
_symmetry.space_group_name_H-M   'P 1'
#
loop_
_entity.id
_entity.type
_entity.pdbx_description
1 polymer ?
#
loop_
_entity_poly.entity_id
_entity_poly.type
_entity_poly.pdbx_seq_one_letter_code
_entity_poly.pdbx_strand_id
1 'polypeptide(L)'
;MRLRAALLGALMLVAANTQGGCEQSSAGDCRSTRAAAVRVVAFDSDEAAPKRKPKPPKKPQKERVFNCSPGESKIWKRFKPYKRDWRTDGKYFYQWDYTHNDIERWRKRGSKLYHVGSLDPDNGDLYKGPKHKPMDLPW
;
A
#
# COMPACT_ATOMS: atom_id res chain seq x y z
N MET A 1 -48.48 -23.19 -39.48
CA MET A 1 -47.86 -23.60 -40.75
C MET A 1 -46.70 -22.66 -41.09
N ARG A 2 -45.58 -23.22 -41.58
CA ARG A 2 -44.39 -22.59 -42.19
C ARG A 2 -43.39 -21.95 -41.19
N LEU A 3 -42.31 -22.63 -40.77
CA LEU A 3 -41.07 -23.13 -41.42
C LEU A 3 -39.90 -22.12 -41.44
N ARG A 4 -38.82 -22.49 -40.71
CA ARG A 4 -37.36 -22.47 -41.05
C ARG A 4 -36.73 -21.09 -41.35
N ALA A 5 -35.45 -20.77 -41.13
CA ALA A 5 -34.21 -21.53 -40.88
C ALA A 5 -33.22 -20.56 -40.17
N ALA A 6 -32.40 -21.04 -39.22
CA ALA A 6 -30.95 -21.24 -39.37
C ALA A 6 -30.09 -20.03 -39.77
N LEU A 7 -29.19 -19.61 -38.87
CA LEU A 7 -27.91 -19.01 -39.23
C LEU A 7 -26.83 -19.51 -38.24
N LEU A 8 -26.02 -20.43 -38.76
CA LEU A 8 -24.69 -20.79 -38.29
C LEU A 8 -23.70 -19.68 -38.69
N GLY A 9 -22.64 -19.49 -37.90
CA GLY A 9 -21.47 -18.68 -38.29
C GLY A 9 -20.77 -18.10 -37.06
N ALA A 10 -19.93 -18.88 -36.37
CA ALA A 10 -18.48 -18.92 -36.57
C ALA A 10 -17.77 -17.60 -36.21
N LEU A 11 -17.19 -17.55 -35.00
CA LEU A 11 -16.08 -16.65 -34.70
C LEU A 11 -15.01 -17.42 -33.93
N MET A 12 -14.11 -18.03 -34.69
CA MET A 12 -12.75 -18.32 -34.25
C MET A 12 -11.84 -17.50 -35.15
N LEU A 13 -11.03 -16.61 -34.57
CA LEU A 13 -9.60 -16.64 -34.86
C LEU A 13 -8.79 -15.94 -33.77
N VAL A 14 -7.64 -16.55 -33.56
CA VAL A 14 -6.62 -16.36 -32.55
C VAL A 14 -5.72 -15.17 -32.88
N ALA A 15 -5.24 -14.48 -31.84
CA ALA A 15 -3.92 -13.85 -31.85
C ALA A 15 -3.33 -13.89 -30.43
N ALA A 16 -2.78 -15.06 -30.07
CA ALA A 16 -1.84 -15.20 -28.96
C ALA A 16 -0.43 -15.01 -29.52
N ASN A 17 0.12 -13.82 -29.31
CA ASN A 17 1.52 -13.45 -29.50
C ASN A 17 2.01 -13.09 -28.08
N THR A 18 3.12 -13.56 -27.53
CA THR A 18 4.30 -14.24 -28.06
C THR A 18 5.00 -14.93 -26.89
N GLN A 19 5.51 -16.14 -27.16
CA GLN A 19 6.78 -16.71 -26.70
C GLN A 19 7.41 -16.17 -25.41
N GLY A 20 7.55 -17.07 -24.44
CA GLY A 20 8.43 -16.89 -23.28
C GLY A 20 8.46 -18.13 -22.40
N GLY A 21 8.60 -19.32 -23.01
CA GLY A 21 8.94 -20.53 -22.27
C GLY A 21 10.39 -20.44 -21.78
N CYS A 22 10.62 -20.80 -20.52
CA CYS A 22 11.93 -21.17 -20.04
C CYS A 22 11.75 -22.49 -19.30
N GLU A 23 12.01 -23.57 -20.02
CA GLU A 23 12.27 -24.90 -19.47
C GLU A 23 13.54 -24.88 -18.60
N GLN A 24 13.57 -25.85 -17.70
CA GLN A 24 14.71 -26.29 -16.88
C GLN A 24 16.07 -26.23 -17.60
N SER A 25 17.13 -25.82 -16.88
CA SER A 25 18.20 -26.75 -16.45
C SER A 25 19.49 -26.03 -16.00
N SER A 26 20.10 -26.65 -14.99
CA SER A 26 21.54 -26.82 -14.75
C SER A 26 22.43 -25.61 -14.43
N ALA A 27 23.19 -25.83 -13.36
CA ALA A 27 24.40 -25.14 -12.97
C ALA A 27 25.37 -24.93 -14.15
N GLY A 28 26.08 -23.80 -14.13
CA GLY A 28 27.19 -23.55 -15.04
C GLY A 28 27.74 -22.13 -14.91
N ASP A 29 28.98 -22.05 -14.46
CA ASP A 29 29.86 -20.87 -14.45
C ASP A 29 29.64 -19.89 -15.60
N CYS A 30 29.38 -18.63 -15.28
CA CYS A 30 29.45 -17.52 -16.24
C CYS A 30 30.82 -16.83 -16.16
N ARG A 31 31.84 -17.45 -16.79
CA ARG A 31 33.06 -16.73 -17.21
C ARG A 31 32.76 -16.03 -18.54
N SER A 32 32.48 -14.72 -18.48
CA SER A 32 32.38 -13.88 -19.67
C SER A 32 33.77 -13.37 -20.07
N THR A 33 34.34 -13.95 -21.12
CA THR A 33 35.47 -13.37 -21.84
C THR A 33 34.96 -12.32 -22.81
N ARG A 34 35.08 -11.04 -22.43
CA ARG A 34 35.14 -9.96 -23.41
C ARG A 34 36.21 -8.97 -22.98
N ALA A 35 37.42 -9.18 -23.50
CA ALA A 35 38.48 -8.19 -23.46
C ALA A 35 38.05 -6.96 -24.27
N ALA A 36 37.47 -5.98 -23.58
CA ALA A 36 37.35 -4.63 -24.09
C ALA A 36 38.39 -3.80 -23.35
N ALA A 37 39.41 -3.35 -24.09
CA ALA A 37 40.44 -2.46 -23.60
C ALA A 37 39.81 -1.11 -23.23
N VAL A 38 39.40 -0.96 -21.98
CA VAL A 38 39.05 0.35 -21.41
C VAL A 38 40.37 1.00 -21.01
N ARG A 39 40.76 2.06 -21.75
CA ARG A 39 41.82 2.97 -21.30
C ARG A 39 41.38 3.55 -19.95
N VAL A 40 42.04 3.13 -18.88
CA VAL A 40 41.97 3.81 -17.59
C VAL A 40 42.76 5.10 -17.75
N VAL A 41 42.06 6.21 -18.01
CA VAL A 41 42.63 7.53 -17.76
C VAL A 41 42.54 7.75 -16.25
N ALA A 42 43.69 7.72 -15.58
CA ALA A 42 43.77 8.15 -14.20
C ALA A 42 43.49 9.65 -14.16
N PHE A 43 42.34 10.04 -13.62
CA PHE A 43 42.15 11.39 -13.12
C PHE A 43 42.79 11.44 -11.73
N ASP A 44 43.96 12.08 -11.63
CA ASP A 44 44.47 12.60 -10.35
C ASP A 44 43.49 13.68 -9.86
N SER A 45 42.49 13.27 -9.08
CA SER A 45 41.67 14.17 -8.29
C SER A 45 42.30 14.28 -6.91
N ASP A 46 43.29 15.16 -6.77
CA ASP A 46 43.78 15.65 -5.47
C ASP A 46 42.80 16.66 -4.84
N GLU A 47 41.50 16.34 -4.89
CA GLU A 47 40.46 17.17 -4.28
C GLU A 47 39.75 16.35 -3.22
N ALA A 48 40.11 16.62 -1.97
CA ALA A 48 39.57 15.98 -0.78
C ALA A 48 38.04 15.92 -0.85
N ALA A 49 37.50 14.70 -0.97
CA ALA A 49 36.07 14.45 -0.96
C ALA A 49 35.42 15.19 0.23
N PRO A 50 34.36 15.99 0.01
CA PRO A 50 33.70 16.68 1.11
C PRO A 50 33.19 15.65 2.11
N LYS A 51 33.68 15.73 3.35
CA LYS A 51 33.26 14.87 4.45
C LYS A 51 31.74 14.90 4.54
N ARG A 52 31.07 13.77 4.23
CA ARG A 52 29.62 13.64 4.35
C ARG A 52 29.24 14.00 5.79
N LYS A 53 28.41 15.03 5.95
CA LYS A 53 27.87 15.41 7.27
C LYS A 53 27.23 14.17 7.91
N PRO A 54 27.48 13.89 9.20
CA PRO A 54 26.87 12.76 9.87
C PRO A 54 25.34 12.88 9.75
N LYS A 55 24.68 11.77 9.37
CA LYS A 55 23.21 11.74 9.32
C LYS A 55 22.69 12.14 10.70
N PRO A 56 21.68 13.03 10.77
CA PRO A 56 21.08 13.40 12.05
C PRO A 56 20.60 12.13 12.76
N PRO A 57 20.69 12.09 14.11
CA PRO A 57 20.24 10.92 14.87
C PRO A 57 18.81 10.57 14.46
N LYS A 58 18.58 9.31 14.09
CA LYS A 58 17.23 8.80 13.83
C LYS A 58 16.40 9.14 15.07
N LYS A 59 15.34 9.93 14.90
CA LYS A 59 14.35 10.16 15.96
C LYS A 59 13.95 8.79 16.52
N PRO A 60 13.78 8.65 17.85
CA PRO A 60 13.33 7.39 18.44
C PRO A 60 12.05 6.97 17.71
N GLN A 61 12.13 5.86 16.98
CA GLN A 61 10.96 5.31 16.31
C GLN A 61 10.05 4.83 17.42
N LYS A 62 8.86 5.42 17.51
CA LYS A 62 7.85 4.99 18.47
C LYS A 62 7.61 3.51 18.22
N GLU A 63 7.77 2.69 19.24
CA GLU A 63 7.59 1.23 19.16
C GLU A 63 6.25 0.92 18.50
N ARG A 64 6.28 0.02 17.51
CA ARG A 64 5.08 -0.35 16.75
C ARG A 64 4.17 -1.15 17.68
N VAL A 65 3.15 -0.50 18.22
CA VAL A 65 2.08 -1.17 18.96
C VAL A 65 1.36 -2.09 17.97
N PHE A 66 1.56 -3.40 18.10
CA PHE A 66 0.84 -4.40 17.33
C PHE A 66 -0.51 -4.65 18.00
N ASN A 67 -1.53 -3.99 17.48
CA ASN A 67 -2.90 -4.22 17.88
C ASN A 67 -3.53 -5.38 17.09
N CYS A 68 -4.66 -5.89 17.59
CA CYS A 68 -5.45 -6.95 16.98
C CYS A 68 -5.97 -6.59 15.57
N SER A 69 -6.39 -7.59 14.80
CA SER A 69 -6.98 -7.37 13.48
C SER A 69 -8.40 -6.77 13.58
N PRO A 70 -8.95 -6.15 12.51
CA PRO A 70 -10.33 -5.65 12.56
C PRO A 70 -11.36 -6.75 12.84
N GLY A 71 -11.06 -7.99 12.43
CA GLY A 71 -11.87 -9.17 12.69
C GLY A 71 -11.81 -9.66 14.15
N GLU A 72 -10.87 -9.19 14.96
CA GLU A 72 -10.73 -9.54 16.37
C GLU A 72 -11.20 -8.41 17.29
N SER A 73 -11.07 -7.16 16.83
CA SER A 73 -11.49 -5.97 17.57
C SER A 73 -12.97 -5.98 17.93
N LYS A 74 -13.26 -6.06 19.22
CA LYS A 74 -14.63 -5.91 19.76
C LYS A 74 -15.18 -4.52 19.48
N ILE A 75 -14.32 -3.49 19.56
CA ILE A 75 -14.70 -2.10 19.34
C ILE A 75 -15.09 -1.86 17.88
N TRP A 76 -14.28 -2.32 16.92
CA TRP A 76 -14.55 -2.16 15.50
C TRP A 76 -15.87 -2.82 15.08
N LYS A 77 -16.14 -4.03 15.57
CA LYS A 77 -17.36 -4.78 15.28
C LYS A 77 -18.63 -4.09 15.79
N ARG A 78 -18.54 -3.29 16.87
CA ARG A 78 -19.68 -2.58 17.46
C ARG A 78 -20.15 -1.40 16.61
N PHE A 79 -19.27 -0.81 15.80
CA PHE A 79 -19.67 0.31 14.94
C PHE A 79 -20.50 -0.19 13.76
N LYS A 80 -21.51 0.60 13.38
CA LYS A 80 -22.37 0.27 12.24
C LYS A 80 -21.59 0.48 10.93
N PRO A 81 -21.71 -0.43 9.96
CA PRO A 81 -21.20 -0.18 8.62
C PRO A 81 -21.75 1.13 8.06
N TYR A 82 -20.91 1.85 7.36
CA TYR A 82 -21.23 3.07 6.64
C TYR A 82 -20.60 3.01 5.25
N LYS A 83 -20.86 3.99 4.40
CA LYS A 83 -20.41 4.02 3.00
C LYS A 83 -18.94 3.58 2.83
N ARG A 84 -18.69 2.69 1.86
CA ARG A 84 -17.35 2.09 1.60
C ARG A 84 -16.84 1.36 2.86
N ASP A 85 -15.58 1.56 3.23
CA ASP A 85 -14.94 0.89 4.38
C ASP A 85 -15.07 1.68 5.70
N TRP A 86 -15.99 2.63 5.74
CA TRP A 86 -16.22 3.45 6.93
C TRP A 86 -17.21 2.80 7.87
N ARG A 87 -17.09 3.11 9.15
CA ARG A 87 -18.09 2.78 10.16
C ARG A 87 -18.53 4.02 10.93
N THR A 88 -19.64 3.93 11.63
CA THR A 88 -20.18 5.03 12.43
C THR A 88 -20.94 4.55 13.66
N ASP A 89 -20.96 5.38 14.70
CA ASP A 89 -21.85 5.27 15.85
C ASP A 89 -22.99 6.29 15.80
N GLY A 90 -23.12 7.04 14.68
CA GLY A 90 -24.06 8.13 14.48
C GLY A 90 -23.50 9.52 14.85
N LYS A 91 -22.43 9.60 15.62
CA LYS A 91 -21.79 10.86 16.04
C LYS A 91 -20.41 11.05 15.41
N TYR A 92 -19.64 9.98 15.34
CA TYR A 92 -18.30 9.92 14.77
C TYR A 92 -18.26 8.94 13.60
N PHE A 93 -17.22 9.10 12.80
CA PHE A 93 -16.89 8.23 11.68
C PHE A 93 -15.57 7.54 11.98
N TYR A 94 -15.47 6.27 11.63
CA TYR A 94 -14.36 5.42 11.99
C TYR A 94 -13.80 4.74 10.75
N GLN A 95 -12.47 4.70 10.66
CA GLN A 95 -11.76 3.98 9.63
C GLN A 95 -10.69 3.11 10.29
N TRP A 96 -10.48 1.91 9.75
CA TRP A 96 -9.39 1.06 10.20
C TRP A 96 -8.07 1.50 9.54
N ASP A 97 -7.02 1.73 10.33
CA ASP A 97 -5.68 1.94 9.80
C ASP A 97 -4.91 0.62 9.79
N TYR A 98 -4.74 0.04 8.61
CA TYR A 98 -4.01 -1.20 8.41
C TYR A 98 -2.49 -1.08 8.63
N THR A 99 -1.97 0.14 8.70
CA THR A 99 -0.54 0.38 8.95
C THR A 99 -0.22 0.18 10.43
N HIS A 100 -1.12 0.61 11.31
CA HIS A 100 -0.93 0.62 12.76
C HIS A 100 -1.89 -0.30 13.52
N ASN A 101 -2.83 -0.94 12.83
CA ASN A 101 -3.89 -1.78 13.39
C ASN A 101 -4.75 -1.06 14.45
N ASP A 102 -5.02 0.23 14.28
CA ASP A 102 -5.88 1.00 15.17
C ASP A 102 -7.08 1.61 14.43
N ILE A 103 -7.98 2.20 15.22
CA ILE A 103 -9.22 2.76 14.70
C ILE A 103 -9.09 4.29 14.67
N GLU A 104 -9.01 4.85 13.48
CA GLU A 104 -8.99 6.29 13.28
C GLU A 104 -10.39 6.87 13.51
N ARG A 105 -10.53 7.83 14.42
CA ARG A 105 -11.80 8.49 14.75
C ARG A 105 -11.88 9.87 14.13
N TRP A 106 -12.99 10.14 13.45
CA TRP A 106 -13.24 11.36 12.70
C TRP A 106 -14.54 12.02 13.13
N ARG A 107 -14.53 13.36 13.18
CA ARG A 107 -15.72 14.17 13.45
C ARG A 107 -16.12 14.94 12.20
N LYS A 108 -17.37 14.78 11.78
CA LYS A 108 -17.92 15.58 10.68
C LYS A 108 -18.26 17.00 11.15
N ARG A 109 -17.87 17.99 10.36
CA ARG A 109 -18.29 19.40 10.49
C ARG A 109 -18.52 19.95 9.08
N GLY A 110 -19.79 20.23 8.75
CA GLY A 110 -20.19 20.60 7.40
C GLY A 110 -19.83 19.51 6.38
N SER A 111 -19.13 19.90 5.32
CA SER A 111 -18.65 19.02 4.24
C SER A 111 -17.30 18.36 4.53
N LYS A 112 -16.75 18.50 5.75
CA LYS A 112 -15.40 18.03 6.09
C LYS A 112 -15.38 17.07 7.27
N LEU A 113 -14.39 16.18 7.28
CA LEU A 113 -14.01 15.30 8.38
C LEU A 113 -12.75 15.83 9.05
N TYR A 114 -12.80 15.94 10.37
CA TYR A 114 -11.69 16.35 11.22
C TYR A 114 -11.19 15.13 11.97
N HIS A 115 -9.91 14.81 11.81
CA HIS A 115 -9.30 13.71 12.55
C HIS A 115 -9.25 14.07 14.04
N VAL A 116 -9.82 13.21 14.89
CA VAL A 116 -9.82 13.36 16.35
C VAL A 116 -8.62 12.64 16.96
N GLY A 117 -8.23 11.51 16.39
CA GLY A 117 -7.15 10.66 16.85
C GLY A 117 -7.48 9.18 16.70
N SER A 118 -6.54 8.33 17.09
CA SER A 118 -6.65 6.87 16.96
C SER A 118 -7.09 6.24 18.29
N LEU A 119 -8.04 5.32 18.20
CA LEU A 119 -8.54 4.52 19.31
C LEU A 119 -7.83 3.16 19.35
N ASP A 120 -7.61 2.68 20.56
CA ASP A 120 -7.19 1.31 20.81
C ASP A 120 -8.36 0.36 20.45
N PRO A 121 -8.15 -0.65 19.60
CA PRO A 121 -9.20 -1.53 19.12
C PRO A 121 -9.72 -2.55 20.16
N ASP A 122 -9.04 -2.73 21.29
CA ASP A 122 -9.45 -3.65 22.35
C ASP A 122 -10.37 -2.99 23.37
N ASN A 123 -10.00 -1.79 23.86
CA ASN A 123 -10.75 -1.05 24.88
C ASN A 123 -11.54 0.15 24.32
N GLY A 124 -11.14 0.72 23.19
CA GLY A 124 -11.78 1.89 22.57
C GLY A 124 -11.26 3.24 23.06
N ASP A 125 -10.18 3.25 23.85
CA ASP A 125 -9.62 4.46 24.43
C ASP A 125 -8.80 5.24 23.39
N LEU A 126 -8.93 6.57 23.44
CA LEU A 126 -8.15 7.45 22.58
C LEU A 126 -6.72 7.58 23.11
N TYR A 127 -5.75 7.03 22.38
CA TYR A 127 -4.35 7.01 22.82
C TYR A 127 -3.40 7.80 21.90
N LYS A 128 -3.86 8.16 20.69
CA LYS A 128 -3.15 9.07 19.78
C LYS A 128 -4.03 10.29 19.51
N GLY A 129 -3.41 11.48 19.53
CA GLY A 129 -4.07 12.72 19.14
C GLY A 129 -4.21 12.90 17.62
N PRO A 130 -4.79 14.02 17.16
CA PRO A 130 -4.98 14.32 15.75
C PRO A 130 -3.67 14.33 14.96
N LYS A 131 -3.65 13.62 13.83
CA LYS A 131 -2.49 13.56 12.91
C LYS A 131 -2.78 13.99 11.48
N HIS A 132 -4.05 14.01 11.09
CA HIS A 132 -4.44 14.33 9.72
C HIS A 132 -5.05 15.72 9.63
N LYS A 133 -4.81 16.39 8.51
CA LYS A 133 -5.52 17.62 8.18
C LYS A 133 -7.00 17.28 7.94
N PRO A 134 -7.91 18.26 8.10
CA PRO A 134 -9.30 18.07 7.71
C PRO A 134 -9.37 17.66 6.24
N MET A 135 -10.21 16.68 5.94
CA MET A 135 -10.41 16.18 4.59
C MET A 135 -11.88 16.33 4.18
N ASP A 136 -12.13 16.46 2.88
CA ASP A 136 -13.49 16.41 2.37
C ASP A 136 -14.08 15.01 2.57
N LEU A 137 -15.41 14.91 2.59
CA LEU A 137 -16.08 13.63 2.77
C LEU A 137 -15.65 12.66 1.65
N PRO A 138 -15.06 11.51 1.98
CA PRO A 138 -14.51 10.60 0.97
C PRO A 138 -15.59 9.72 0.33
N TRP A 139 -16.86 10.15 0.32
CA TRP A 139 -18.03 9.38 -0.13
C TRP A 139 -19.19 10.24 -0.60
#